data_AF-V8N6F5-F1
#
_entry.id   AF-V8N6F5-F1
#
_cell.length_a   1.000
_cell.length_b   1.000
_cell.length_c   1.000
_cell.angle_alpha   90.00
_cell.angle_beta   90.00
_cell.angle_gamma   90.00
#
_symmetry.space_group_name_H-M   'P 1'
#
loop_
_entity.id
_entity.type
_entity.pdbx_description
1 polymer ?
#
loop_
_entity_poly.entity_id
_entity_poly.type
_entity_poly.pdbx_seq_one_letter_code
_entity_poly.pdbx_strand_id
1 'polypeptide(L)'
;MREDSGAFPAQRSYKTPGGVIKRSKDISNMATTVLVRHIEPDFLVPYTTAGTIQDYVVAMLCGREKPQMSVQNAASWGYFNTPEKSWNTKLLKDSGFPIHLLPEVVDSGDLAGETCRAWHQIPAGTKVGVALGDFQCSVYSCMSENSDA
;
A
#
# COMPACT_ATOMS: atom_id res chain seq x y z
N MET A 1 -13.95 32.61 34.22
CA MET A 1 -12.87 32.29 33.26
C MET A 1 -13.29 31.00 32.56
N ARG A 2 -13.92 31.13 31.38
CA ARG A 2 -14.20 30.03 30.46
C ARG A 2 -13.36 30.34 29.24
N GLU A 3 -12.43 29.47 28.89
CA GLU A 3 -11.63 29.62 27.67
C GLU A 3 -12.25 28.83 26.53
N ASP A 4 -12.20 29.47 25.37
CA ASP A 4 -12.92 29.18 24.15
C ASP A 4 -12.45 27.91 23.43
N SER A 5 -13.45 27.24 22.87
CA SER A 5 -13.37 26.28 21.78
C SER A 5 -12.64 26.86 20.57
N GLY A 6 -11.36 26.51 20.41
CA GLY A 6 -10.58 26.77 19.21
C GLY A 6 -10.95 25.79 18.09
N ALA A 7 -11.84 26.23 17.19
CA ALA A 7 -12.11 25.54 15.93
C ALA A 7 -10.83 25.42 15.08
N PHE A 8 -10.59 24.23 14.52
CA PHE A 8 -9.54 24.01 13.52
C PHE A 8 -9.76 24.94 12.31
N PRO A 9 -8.74 25.67 11.83
CA PRO A 9 -8.92 26.63 10.76
C PRO A 9 -9.23 25.95 9.42
N ALA A 10 -10.17 26.54 8.68
CA ALA A 10 -10.62 26.12 7.37
C ALA A 10 -9.45 26.01 6.36
N GLN A 11 -9.52 24.96 5.52
CA GLN A 11 -8.56 24.66 4.47
C GLN A 11 -8.34 25.84 3.51
N ARG A 12 -7.11 26.34 3.44
CA ARG A 12 -6.68 27.31 2.43
C ARG A 12 -6.54 26.61 1.08
N SER A 13 -7.44 26.92 0.14
CA SER A 13 -7.38 26.40 -1.23
C SER A 13 -6.26 27.09 -2.01
N TYR A 14 -5.25 26.34 -2.43
CA TYR A 14 -4.30 26.78 -3.45
C TYR A 14 -4.75 26.21 -4.80
N LYS A 15 -5.07 27.11 -5.75
CA LYS A 15 -5.32 26.74 -7.16
C LYS A 15 -3.98 26.74 -7.90
N THR A 16 -3.57 25.58 -8.41
CA THR A 16 -2.52 25.47 -9.44
C THR A 16 -3.17 25.21 -10.80
N PRO A 17 -2.63 25.79 -11.90
CA PRO A 17 -3.16 25.58 -13.24
C PRO A 17 -2.57 24.30 -13.86
N GLY A 18 -3.45 23.38 -14.27
CA GLY A 18 -3.09 22.19 -15.07
C GLY A 18 -3.28 20.88 -14.32
N GLY A 19 -4.33 20.14 -14.72
CA GLY A 19 -4.51 18.71 -14.40
C GLY A 19 -4.89 18.42 -12.95
N VAL A 20 -6.17 18.12 -12.72
CA VAL A 20 -6.65 17.62 -11.43
C VAL A 20 -6.03 16.25 -11.16
N ILE A 21 -4.91 16.21 -10.44
CA ILE A 21 -4.54 15.01 -9.68
C ILE A 21 -5.50 14.98 -8.49
N LYS A 22 -6.54 14.16 -8.59
CA LYS A 22 -7.38 13.83 -7.42
C LYS A 22 -6.43 13.32 -6.35
N ARG A 23 -6.39 13.97 -5.18
CA ARG A 23 -5.63 13.48 -4.03
C ARG A 23 -6.14 12.07 -3.73
N SER A 24 -5.32 11.07 -4.02
CA SER A 24 -5.56 9.69 -3.60
C SER A 24 -5.72 9.69 -2.08
N LYS A 25 -6.89 9.25 -1.61
CA LYS A 25 -7.14 8.88 -0.22
C LYS A 25 -7.04 7.35 -0.11
N ASP A 26 -6.12 6.74 -0.86
CA ASP A 26 -6.44 5.42 -1.41
C ASP A 26 -5.73 4.25 -0.73
N ILE A 27 -4.89 4.45 0.30
CA ILE A 27 -4.22 3.35 1.01
C ILE A 27 -4.19 3.56 2.53
N SER A 28 -4.71 2.57 3.26
CA SER A 28 -4.66 2.43 4.72
C SER A 28 -3.94 1.15 5.10
N ASN A 29 -3.12 1.21 6.15
CA ASN A 29 -2.41 0.03 6.71
C ASN A 29 -3.42 -0.93 7.35
N MET A 30 -3.27 -2.25 7.11
CA MET A 30 -4.25 -3.26 7.55
C MET A 30 -4.47 -3.33 9.08
N ALA A 31 -3.44 -3.07 9.90
CA ALA A 31 -3.61 -2.97 11.36
C ALA A 31 -4.62 -1.86 11.73
N THR A 32 -4.61 -0.76 10.98
CA THR A 32 -5.63 0.28 11.06
C THR A 32 -6.97 -0.22 10.47
N THR A 33 -6.99 -0.96 9.36
CA THR A 33 -8.24 -1.49 8.78
C THR A 33 -9.03 -2.40 9.73
N VAL A 34 -8.39 -3.37 10.38
CA VAL A 34 -9.09 -4.31 11.29
C VAL A 34 -9.51 -3.62 12.58
N LEU A 35 -8.62 -2.82 13.17
CA LEU A 35 -8.90 -2.07 14.41
C LEU A 35 -9.97 -1.01 14.20
N VAL A 36 -9.85 -0.21 13.13
CA VAL A 36 -10.82 0.83 12.82
C VAL A 36 -12.15 0.22 12.43
N ARG A 37 -12.22 -0.96 11.79
CA ARG A 37 -13.54 -1.62 11.58
C ARG A 37 -14.23 -2.01 12.88
N HIS A 38 -13.48 -2.39 13.92
CA HIS A 38 -14.06 -2.71 15.24
C HIS A 38 -14.51 -1.48 16.01
N ILE A 39 -13.92 -0.31 15.73
CA ILE A 39 -14.21 0.96 16.43
C ILE A 39 -15.23 1.80 15.65
N GLU A 40 -15.12 1.82 14.32
CA GLU A 40 -15.88 2.65 13.39
C GLU A 40 -16.03 1.91 12.02
N PRO A 41 -17.04 1.03 11.88
CA PRO A 41 -17.18 0.17 10.70
C PRO A 41 -17.38 0.93 9.38
N ASP A 42 -17.93 2.15 9.45
CA ASP A 42 -18.21 3.00 8.29
C ASP A 42 -16.98 3.77 7.78
N PHE A 43 -15.91 3.87 8.58
CA PHE A 43 -14.68 4.55 8.19
C PHE A 43 -14.06 3.96 6.93
N LEU A 44 -14.26 2.66 6.68
CA LEU A 44 -13.67 1.95 5.54
C LEU A 44 -14.46 2.09 4.23
N VAL A 45 -15.69 2.62 4.28
CA VAL A 45 -16.57 2.76 3.11
C VAL A 45 -15.96 3.56 1.94
N PRO A 46 -15.21 4.66 2.14
CA PRO A 46 -14.65 5.42 1.02
C PRO A 46 -13.39 4.78 0.41
N TYR A 47 -12.82 3.74 1.02
CA TYR A 47 -11.58 3.12 0.56
C TYR A 47 -11.88 2.03 -0.46
N THR A 48 -11.03 1.91 -1.47
CA THR A 48 -11.18 0.94 -2.57
C THR A 48 -10.13 -0.17 -2.54
N THR A 49 -9.03 0.03 -1.79
CA THR A 49 -7.92 -0.91 -1.66
C THR A 49 -7.17 -0.66 -0.35
N ALA A 50 -6.45 -1.67 0.11
CA ALA A 50 -5.49 -1.60 1.20
C ALA A 50 -4.11 -2.00 0.67
N GLY A 51 -3.07 -1.64 1.42
CA GLY A 51 -1.69 -1.91 1.06
C GLY A 51 -0.76 -1.43 2.15
N THR A 52 0.52 -1.78 2.06
CA THR A 52 1.54 -1.13 2.87
C THR A 52 1.92 0.22 2.26
N ILE A 53 2.62 1.06 3.04
CA ILE A 53 3.10 2.35 2.55
C ILE A 53 4.06 2.23 1.35
N GLN A 54 4.86 1.17 1.32
CA GLN A 54 5.77 0.87 0.21
C GLN A 54 5.02 0.46 -1.05
N ASP A 55 3.94 -0.32 -0.93
CA ASP A 55 3.07 -0.66 -2.07
C ASP A 55 2.41 0.61 -2.65
N TYR A 56 2.06 1.58 -1.78
CA TYR A 56 1.55 2.89 -2.22
C TYR A 56 2.58 3.66 -3.05
N VAL A 57 3.83 3.73 -2.58
CA VAL A 57 4.90 4.43 -3.29
C VAL A 57 5.13 3.79 -4.66
N VAL A 58 5.18 2.46 -4.73
CA VAL A 58 5.31 1.73 -6.00
C VAL A 58 4.15 2.02 -6.94
N ALA A 59 2.91 2.00 -6.45
CA ALA A 59 1.73 2.35 -7.25
C ALA A 59 1.81 3.79 -7.78
N MET A 60 2.22 4.76 -6.94
CA MET A 60 2.41 6.14 -7.36
C MET A 60 3.50 6.31 -8.41
N LEU A 61 4.63 5.61 -8.25
CA LEU A 61 5.74 5.65 -9.22
C LEU A 61 5.29 5.09 -10.57
N CYS A 62 4.54 3.99 -10.55
CA CYS A 62 4.04 3.33 -11.77
C CYS A 62 2.76 3.96 -12.33
N GLY A 63 2.14 4.92 -11.63
CA GLY A 63 0.85 5.51 -12.01
C GLY A 63 -0.32 4.52 -11.97
N ARG A 64 -0.28 3.52 -11.09
CA ARG A 64 -1.31 2.50 -10.95
C ARG A 64 -2.47 2.98 -10.10
N GLU A 65 -3.69 2.60 -10.48
CA GLU A 65 -4.89 2.86 -9.67
C GLU A 65 -4.95 2.00 -8.40
N LYS A 66 -4.35 0.80 -8.44
CA LYS A 66 -4.31 -0.12 -7.31
C LYS A 66 -2.88 -0.59 -7.01
N PRO A 67 -2.52 -0.72 -5.73
CA PRO A 67 -1.26 -1.30 -5.32
C PRO A 67 -1.22 -2.80 -5.62
N GLN A 68 -0.01 -3.29 -5.90
CA GLN A 68 0.33 -4.71 -5.85
C GLN A 68 1.20 -4.94 -4.62
N MET A 69 1.02 -6.08 -3.97
CA MET A 69 1.72 -6.43 -2.75
C MET A 69 2.55 -7.69 -2.96
N SER A 70 3.78 -7.73 -2.45
CA SER A 70 4.55 -8.97 -2.48
C SER A 70 3.98 -10.03 -1.53
N VAL A 71 4.16 -11.31 -1.86
CA VAL A 71 3.84 -12.43 -0.96
C VAL A 71 4.48 -12.28 0.43
N GLN A 72 5.65 -11.66 0.53
CA GLN A 72 6.33 -11.42 1.81
C GLN A 72 5.61 -10.36 2.66
N ASN A 73 5.16 -9.26 2.05
CA ASN A 73 4.35 -8.26 2.74
C ASN A 73 3.00 -8.84 3.13
N ALA A 74 2.37 -9.62 2.25
CA ALA A 74 1.09 -10.27 2.51
C ALA A 74 1.18 -11.27 3.67
N ALA A 75 2.29 -12.02 3.78
CA ALA A 75 2.52 -12.94 4.89
C ALA A 75 2.51 -12.23 6.26
N SER A 76 2.98 -10.97 6.33
CA SER A 76 2.95 -10.19 7.58
C SER A 76 1.54 -9.80 8.05
N TRP A 77 0.53 -9.94 7.18
CA TRP A 77 -0.85 -9.57 7.46
C TRP A 77 -1.64 -10.63 8.24
N GLY A 78 -1.09 -11.84 8.43
CA GLY A 78 -1.69 -12.89 9.26
C GLY A 78 -2.93 -13.59 8.66
N TYR A 79 -3.51 -13.08 7.57
CA TYR A 79 -4.63 -13.70 6.84
C TYR A 79 -4.22 -14.26 5.46
N PHE A 80 -2.93 -14.33 5.19
CA PHE A 80 -2.37 -14.86 3.95
C PHE A 80 -1.93 -16.31 4.14
N ASN A 81 -2.32 -17.18 3.22
CA ASN A 81 -1.85 -18.55 3.16
C ASN A 81 -0.51 -18.58 2.41
N THR A 82 0.58 -18.77 3.15
CA THR A 82 1.94 -18.77 2.61
C THR A 82 2.21 -19.93 1.63
N PRO A 83 1.83 -21.19 1.91
CA PRO A 83 1.91 -22.27 0.92
C PRO A 83 1.17 -22.01 -0.38
N GLU A 84 -0.06 -21.47 -0.30
CA GLU A 84 -0.92 -21.24 -1.48
C GLU A 84 -0.67 -19.88 -2.14
N LYS A 85 0.20 -19.05 -1.55
CA LYS A 85 0.49 -17.67 -1.96
C LYS A 85 -0.78 -16.83 -2.23
N SER A 86 -1.81 -17.00 -1.40
CA SER A 86 -3.10 -16.32 -1.60
C SER A 86 -3.76 -15.91 -0.29
N TRP A 87 -4.69 -14.96 -0.36
CA TRP A 87 -5.49 -14.55 0.80
C TRP A 87 -6.46 -15.66 1.20
N ASN A 88 -6.65 -15.84 2.52
CA ASN A 88 -7.69 -16.71 3.09
C ASN A 88 -9.09 -16.07 2.93
N THR A 89 -9.51 -15.82 1.69
CA THR A 89 -10.71 -15.05 1.33
C THR A 89 -11.99 -15.61 1.94
N LYS A 90 -12.10 -16.94 2.04
CA LYS A 90 -13.26 -17.59 2.67
C LYS A 90 -13.38 -17.20 4.15
N LEU A 91 -12.33 -17.39 4.93
CA LEU A 91 -12.30 -17.05 6.36
C LEU A 91 -12.54 -15.56 6.59
N LEU A 92 -11.95 -14.70 5.76
CA LEU A 92 -12.16 -13.26 5.81
C LEU A 92 -13.60 -12.86 5.46
N LYS A 93 -14.20 -13.49 4.45
CA LYS A 93 -15.59 -13.23 4.08
C LYS A 93 -16.54 -13.67 5.19
N ASP A 94 -16.30 -14.85 5.78
CA ASP A 94 -17.10 -15.40 6.86
C ASP A 94 -17.00 -14.56 8.15
N SER A 95 -15.87 -13.86 8.38
CA SER A 95 -15.70 -12.91 9.47
C SER A 95 -16.25 -11.50 9.19
N GLY A 96 -16.84 -11.28 8.01
CA GLY A 96 -17.39 -9.98 7.62
C GLY A 96 -16.34 -8.94 7.20
N PHE A 97 -15.12 -9.39 6.86
CA PHE A 97 -14.07 -8.52 6.34
C PHE A 97 -14.36 -8.14 4.87
N PRO A 98 -14.21 -6.85 4.49
CA PRO A 98 -14.40 -6.39 3.12
C PRO A 98 -13.25 -6.87 2.21
N ILE A 99 -13.37 -8.10 1.68
CA ILE A 99 -12.35 -8.72 0.83
C ILE A 99 -11.98 -7.92 -0.42
N HIS A 100 -12.83 -6.98 -0.87
CA HIS A 100 -12.54 -6.11 -2.01
C HIS A 100 -11.41 -5.11 -1.74
N LEU A 101 -11.08 -4.86 -0.46
CA LEU A 101 -9.95 -4.03 -0.07
C LEU A 101 -8.61 -4.78 -0.18
N LEU A 102 -8.62 -6.11 -0.27
CA LEU A 102 -7.36 -6.87 -0.32
C LEU A 102 -6.61 -6.55 -1.62
N PRO A 103 -5.31 -6.20 -1.54
CA PRO A 103 -4.53 -5.96 -2.73
C PRO A 103 -4.27 -7.24 -3.50
N GLU A 104 -3.98 -7.08 -4.79
CA GLU A 104 -3.42 -8.14 -5.61
C GLU A 104 -2.04 -8.53 -5.08
N VAL A 105 -1.80 -9.84 -4.94
CA VAL A 105 -0.52 -10.37 -4.44
C VAL A 105 0.28 -10.94 -5.59
N VAL A 106 1.56 -10.61 -5.63
CA VAL A 106 2.52 -11.03 -6.65
C VAL A 106 3.81 -11.53 -5.99
N ASP A 107 4.66 -12.21 -6.73
CA ASP A 107 5.88 -12.80 -6.17
C ASP A 107 6.94 -11.73 -5.83
N SER A 108 7.72 -12.01 -4.79
CA SER A 108 8.86 -11.17 -4.42
C SER A 108 9.92 -11.23 -5.53
N GLY A 109 10.37 -10.06 -5.98
CA GLY A 109 11.35 -9.94 -7.07
C GLY A 109 10.72 -9.67 -8.44
N ASP A 110 9.40 -9.77 -8.57
CA ASP A 110 8.69 -9.40 -9.80
C ASP A 110 8.76 -7.89 -10.08
N LEU A 111 8.50 -7.52 -11.34
CA LEU A 111 8.32 -6.12 -11.73
C LEU A 111 6.87 -5.67 -11.48
N ALA A 112 6.72 -4.54 -10.80
CA ALA A 112 5.43 -3.87 -10.63
C ALA A 112 5.04 -3.00 -11.85
N GLY A 113 6.03 -2.58 -12.63
CA GLY A 113 5.85 -1.79 -13.84
C GLY A 113 7.05 -0.89 -14.14
N GLU A 114 6.76 0.26 -14.76
CA GLU A 114 7.74 1.29 -15.08
C GLU A 114 7.29 2.64 -14.54
N THR A 115 8.23 3.53 -14.25
CA THR A 115 7.92 4.89 -13.78
C THR A 115 7.10 5.66 -14.82
N CYS A 116 5.94 6.19 -14.42
CA CYS A 116 5.05 6.94 -15.33
C CYS A 116 5.56 8.35 -15.64
N ARG A 117 6.53 8.84 -14.86
CA ARG A 117 7.17 10.15 -15.00
C ARG A 117 8.56 10.13 -14.38
N ALA A 118 9.38 11.10 -14.76
CA ALA A 118 10.68 11.29 -14.12
C ALA A 118 10.51 11.64 -12.64
N TRP A 119 11.37 11.11 -11.79
CA TRP A 119 11.32 11.28 -10.34
C TRP A 119 12.73 11.41 -9.76
N HIS A 120 13.13 12.61 -9.30
CA HIS A 120 14.43 12.85 -8.67
C HIS A 120 15.62 12.19 -9.40
N GLN A 121 15.82 12.54 -10.67
CA GLN A 121 16.86 11.98 -11.58
C GLN A 121 16.63 10.55 -12.07
N ILE A 122 15.56 9.89 -11.66
CA ILE A 122 15.12 8.63 -12.26
C ILE A 122 14.30 8.97 -13.52
N PRO A 123 14.70 8.52 -14.73
CA PRO A 123 13.92 8.77 -15.94
C PRO A 123 12.54 8.11 -15.90
N ALA A 124 11.60 8.62 -16.69
CA ALA A 124 10.37 7.89 -17.02
C ALA A 124 10.71 6.60 -17.77
N GLY A 125 9.90 5.55 -17.61
CA GLY A 125 10.18 4.23 -18.19
C GLY A 125 11.20 3.40 -17.41
N THR A 126 11.62 3.84 -16.21
CA THR A 126 12.54 3.05 -15.37
C THR A 126 11.76 1.91 -14.73
N LYS A 127 12.28 0.69 -14.82
CA LYS A 127 11.69 -0.50 -14.20
C LYS A 127 11.58 -0.35 -12.68
N VAL A 128 10.41 -0.67 -12.14
CA VAL A 128 10.12 -0.64 -10.70
C VAL A 128 9.75 -2.05 -10.26
N GLY A 129 10.48 -2.58 -9.29
CA GLY A 129 10.17 -3.86 -8.66
C GLY A 129 8.97 -3.77 -7.71
N VAL A 130 8.36 -4.90 -7.43
CA VAL A 130 7.36 -5.03 -6.36
C VAL A 130 8.02 -4.71 -5.01
N ALA A 131 7.29 -4.02 -4.14
CA ALA A 131 7.81 -3.62 -2.84
C ALA A 131 8.15 -4.82 -1.96
N LEU A 132 9.28 -4.71 -1.25
CA LEU A 132 9.77 -5.67 -0.26
C LEU A 132 9.85 -5.00 1.11
N GLY A 133 9.49 -5.72 2.16
CA GLY A 133 9.61 -5.22 3.53
C GLY A 133 11.05 -4.91 3.94
N ASP A 134 11.20 -3.97 4.86
CA ASP A 134 12.47 -3.45 5.35
C ASP A 134 13.34 -4.51 6.04
N PHE A 135 12.73 -5.38 6.85
CA PHE A 135 13.43 -6.50 7.47
C PHE A 135 13.95 -7.49 6.42
N GLN A 136 13.11 -7.84 5.45
CA GLN A 136 13.47 -8.76 4.37
C GLN A 136 14.59 -8.18 3.51
N CYS A 137 14.56 -6.88 3.21
CA CYS A 137 15.64 -6.19 2.52
C CYS A 137 16.94 -6.19 3.32
N SER A 138 16.86 -6.00 4.65
CA SER A 138 18.03 -6.01 5.53
C SER A 138 18.70 -7.39 5.53
N VAL A 139 17.91 -8.47 5.67
CA VAL A 139 18.42 -9.84 5.58
C VAL A 139 19.00 -10.12 4.19
N TYR A 140 18.27 -9.77 3.13
CA TYR A 140 18.70 -9.98 1.75
C TYR A 140 20.04 -9.31 1.45
N SER A 141 20.28 -8.10 1.97
CA SER A 141 21.54 -7.38 1.79
C SER A 141 22.76 -8.06 2.44
N CYS A 142 22.53 -8.94 3.41
CA CYS A 142 23.58 -9.71 4.10
C CYS A 142 23.75 -11.12 3.55
N MET A 143 22.91 -11.56 2.61
CA MET A 143 23.07 -12.85 1.97
C MET A 143 24.26 -12.76 1.02
N SER A 144 25.30 -13.56 1.26
CA SER A 144 26.40 -13.70 0.32
C SER A 144 25.87 -14.29 -0.98
N GLU A 145 26.17 -13.66 -2.11
CA GLU A 145 26.06 -14.37 -3.38
C GLU A 145 27.02 -15.56 -3.30
N ASN A 146 26.49 -16.79 -3.40
CA ASN A 146 27.31 -17.93 -3.78
C ASN A 146 27.68 -17.74 -5.26
N SER A 147 28.55 -16.77 -5.56
CA SER A 147 29.27 -16.75 -6.81
C SER A 147 30.39 -17.77 -6.65
N ASP A 148 30.15 -19.02 -7.07
CA ASP A 148 31.25 -19.92 -7.40
C ASP A 148 32.08 -19.21 -8.49
N ALA A 149 33.26 -18.75 -8.10
CA ALA A 149 34.29 -18.19 -8.98
C ALA A 149 35.24 -19.29 -9.46
#